data_AF-A0A953AGU5-F1
#
_entry.id   AF-A0A953AGU5-F1
#
_cell.length_a   1.000
_cell.length_b   1.000
_cell.length_c   1.000
_cell.angle_alpha   90.00
_cell.angle_beta   90.00
_cell.angle_gamma   90.00
#
_symmetry.space_group_name_H-M   'P 1'
#
loop_
_entity.id
_entity.type
_entity.pdbx_description
1 polymer ?
#
loop_
_entity_poly.entity_id
_entity_poly.type
_entity_poly.pdbx_seq_one_letter_code
_entity_poly.pdbx_strand_id
1 'polypeptide(L)'
;YMLAFHRAMPTPAFIHHLLILINFELFIYTLKVVYAINALTDQPEMLPPAMREPLQPSPPAIYVDFTGQPGPSQEMAHACVRRDIEAYQSFLPANLLLRQLHSYVGQLKRNLRRQALIESELGGETSGPHYLQRLLRLRNLPALQADLEAQARQDIDRIFEENRDPEDPTSTLATRPLEELLASAESDLGGLVRLLTEGQRDATQNFVRWYWSSGGLTRAEGLLRGQLKYRSSWQYAPTNDLLAVLVQLAAARLSNNRHGHNGEEQAGLMSIRLQDFLRFLDERFGLLVDRPPSPFVGAEYSAAAQENLRAMLRRLRQMGIFRDLSDDFTVQRLHPPYAATSVLTSHY
;
A
#
# COMPACT_ATOMS: atom_id res chain seq x y z
N TYR A 1 -2.60 8.53 -18.62
CA TYR A 1 -1.19 8.98 -18.50
C TYR A 1 -0.32 8.43 -19.63
N MET A 2 -0.22 7.10 -19.81
CA MET A 2 0.62 6.54 -20.88
C MET A 2 0.12 6.90 -22.30
N LEU A 3 -1.17 7.20 -22.49
CA LEU A 3 -1.71 7.70 -23.77
C LEU A 3 -1.00 8.97 -24.27
N ALA A 4 -0.46 9.80 -23.37
CA ALA A 4 0.32 10.99 -23.74
C ALA A 4 1.61 10.63 -24.50
N PHE A 5 2.10 9.40 -24.36
CA PHE A 5 3.30 8.90 -25.03
C PHE A 5 2.99 7.93 -26.17
N HIS A 6 1.72 7.58 -26.43
CA HIS A 6 1.34 6.56 -27.42
C HIS A 6 1.88 6.87 -28.83
N ARG A 7 1.92 8.15 -29.22
CA ARG A 7 2.44 8.56 -30.54
C ARG A 7 3.97 8.62 -30.62
N ALA A 8 4.66 8.73 -29.47
CA ALA A 8 6.11 8.95 -29.41
C ALA A 8 6.91 7.71 -28.98
N MET A 9 6.24 6.71 -28.39
CA MET A 9 6.85 5.52 -27.82
C MET A 9 6.53 4.30 -28.68
N PRO A 10 7.53 3.49 -29.08
CA PRO A 10 7.27 2.22 -29.77
C PRO A 10 6.38 1.29 -28.95
N THR A 11 5.46 0.57 -29.60
CA THR A 11 4.50 -0.34 -28.93
C THR A 11 5.15 -1.31 -27.94
N PRO A 12 6.31 -1.95 -28.23
CA PRO A 12 6.95 -2.84 -27.26
C PRO A 12 7.40 -2.12 -25.98
N ALA A 13 7.95 -0.91 -26.11
CA ALA A 13 8.36 -0.09 -24.96
C ALA A 13 7.14 0.40 -24.17
N PHE A 14 6.05 0.73 -24.86
CA PHE A 14 4.78 1.10 -24.22
C PHE A 14 4.20 -0.03 -23.38
N ILE A 15 4.13 -1.24 -23.94
CA ILE A 15 3.62 -2.41 -23.22
C ILE A 15 4.51 -2.67 -21.99
N HIS A 16 5.84 -2.63 -22.15
CA HIS A 16 6.77 -2.81 -21.05
C HIS A 16 6.57 -1.78 -19.93
N HIS A 17 6.50 -0.48 -20.26
CA HIS A 17 6.27 0.58 -19.27
C HIS A 17 4.91 0.47 -18.59
N LEU A 18 3.88 0.04 -19.32
CA LEU A 18 2.56 -0.19 -18.76
C LEU A 18 2.58 -1.35 -17.75
N LEU A 19 3.27 -2.45 -18.06
CA LEU A 19 3.42 -3.57 -17.13
C LEU A 19 4.16 -3.15 -15.85
N ILE A 20 5.24 -2.38 -15.97
CA ILE A 20 5.96 -1.82 -14.81
C ILE A 20 5.00 -1.00 -13.95
N LEU A 21 4.26 -0.08 -14.57
CA LEU A 21 3.37 0.81 -13.86
C LEU A 21 2.22 0.06 -13.17
N ILE A 22 1.61 -0.92 -13.83
CA ILE A 22 0.55 -1.75 -13.25
C ILE A 22 1.06 -2.50 -12.02
N ASN A 23 2.21 -3.15 -12.13
CA ASN A 23 2.78 -3.90 -11.00
C ASN A 23 3.11 -2.98 -9.82
N PHE A 24 3.74 -1.83 -10.11
CA PHE A 24 4.10 -0.85 -9.10
C PHE A 24 2.87 -0.23 -8.43
N GLU A 25 1.88 0.24 -9.19
CA GLU A 25 0.63 0.80 -8.64
C GLU A 25 -0.14 -0.26 -7.83
N LEU A 26 -0.18 -1.52 -8.29
CA LEU A 26 -0.80 -2.61 -7.54
C LEU A 26 -0.10 -2.86 -6.20
N PHE A 27 1.24 -2.86 -6.19
CA PHE A 27 2.02 -3.00 -4.96
C PHE A 27 1.73 -1.85 -3.98
N ILE A 28 1.84 -0.60 -4.44
CA ILE A 28 1.60 0.59 -3.60
C ILE A 28 0.16 0.63 -3.10
N TYR A 29 -0.82 0.36 -3.97
CA TYR A 29 -2.23 0.34 -3.61
C TYR A 29 -2.51 -0.70 -2.53
N THR A 30 -2.03 -1.93 -2.70
CA THR A 30 -2.23 -3.00 -1.72
C THR A 30 -1.64 -2.60 -0.36
N LEU A 31 -0.45 -2.03 -0.37
CA LEU A 31 0.22 -1.60 0.86
C LEU A 31 -0.55 -0.46 1.56
N LYS A 32 -1.05 0.53 0.80
CA LYS A 32 -1.91 1.60 1.35
C LYS A 32 -3.22 1.04 1.94
N VAL A 33 -3.83 0.04 1.29
CA VAL A 33 -5.04 -0.63 1.81
C VAL A 33 -4.74 -1.35 3.13
N VAL A 34 -3.62 -2.07 3.22
CA VAL A 34 -3.18 -2.73 4.46
C VAL A 34 -3.09 -1.74 5.62
N TYR A 35 -2.39 -0.63 5.42
CA TYR A 35 -2.25 0.42 6.43
C TYR A 35 -3.59 1.07 6.78
N ALA A 36 -4.43 1.35 5.79
CA ALA A 36 -5.71 1.98 6.01
C ALA A 36 -6.67 1.06 6.80
N ILE A 37 -6.74 -0.23 6.48
CA ILE A 37 -7.61 -1.18 7.19
C ILE A 37 -7.16 -1.38 8.63
N ASN A 38 -5.84 -1.48 8.88
CA ASN A 38 -5.29 -1.54 10.23
C ASN A 38 -5.68 -0.29 11.02
N ALA A 39 -5.38 0.89 10.47
CA ALA A 39 -5.65 2.16 11.13
C ALA A 39 -7.15 2.38 11.40
N LEU A 40 -8.02 1.99 10.47
CA LEU A 40 -9.47 2.08 10.64
C LEU A 40 -9.96 1.15 11.75
N THR A 41 -9.40 -0.06 11.85
CA THR A 41 -9.80 -1.04 12.88
C THR A 41 -9.32 -0.62 14.27
N ASP A 42 -8.12 -0.04 14.35
CA ASP A 42 -7.56 0.50 15.60
C ASP A 42 -8.30 1.77 16.06
N GLN A 43 -8.68 2.64 15.13
CA GLN A 43 -9.35 3.92 15.39
C GLN A 43 -10.60 4.11 14.51
N PRO A 44 -11.72 3.44 14.83
CA PRO A 44 -12.92 3.45 13.99
C PRO A 44 -13.60 4.82 13.90
N GLU A 45 -13.30 5.75 14.81
CA GLU A 45 -13.95 7.06 14.83
C GLU A 45 -13.51 7.99 13.70
N MET A 46 -12.35 7.73 13.09
CA MET A 46 -11.81 8.55 12.02
C MET A 46 -11.43 7.70 10.82
N LEU A 47 -11.90 8.09 9.63
CA LEU A 47 -11.41 7.46 8.40
C LEU A 47 -9.91 7.70 8.26
N PRO A 48 -9.09 6.70 7.89
CA PRO A 48 -7.70 6.89 7.55
C PRO A 48 -7.53 7.84 6.35
N PRO A 49 -6.40 8.58 6.22
CA PRO A 49 -6.16 9.49 5.09
C PRO A 49 -6.33 8.84 3.70
N ALA A 50 -5.92 7.58 3.54
CA ALA A 50 -6.06 6.81 2.30
C ALA A 50 -7.52 6.51 1.90
N MET A 51 -8.45 6.68 2.84
CA MET A 51 -9.88 6.41 2.72
C MET A 51 -10.74 7.68 2.68
N ARG A 52 -10.11 8.86 2.71
CA ARG A 52 -10.79 10.16 2.65
C ARG A 52 -10.80 10.70 1.23
N GLU A 53 -11.82 11.51 0.95
CA GLU A 53 -11.87 12.35 -0.23
C GLU A 53 -11.82 13.83 0.20
N PRO A 54 -10.97 14.67 -0.43
CA PRO A 54 -10.01 14.34 -1.49
C PRO A 54 -8.83 13.47 -1.01
N LEU A 55 -8.15 12.80 -1.94
CA LEU A 55 -7.00 11.95 -1.65
C LEU A 55 -5.89 12.77 -0.96
N GLN A 56 -5.45 12.33 0.21
CA GLN A 56 -4.37 12.95 0.98
C GLN A 56 -3.13 12.04 1.01
N PRO A 57 -1.92 12.59 1.23
CA PRO A 57 -0.76 11.79 1.56
C PRO A 57 -1.08 10.84 2.72
N SER A 58 -0.83 9.57 2.50
CA SER A 58 -1.23 8.50 3.42
C SER A 58 -0.06 7.55 3.67
N PRO A 59 0.05 6.96 4.87
CA PRO A 59 0.99 5.89 5.13
C PRO A 59 0.84 4.73 4.13
N PRO A 60 1.92 3.94 3.93
CA PRO A 60 3.24 4.17 4.51
C PRO A 60 4.08 5.19 3.75
N ALA A 61 5.00 5.84 4.47
CA ALA A 61 6.14 6.51 3.86
C ALA A 61 7.22 5.47 3.55
N ILE A 62 7.68 5.42 2.30
CA ILE A 62 8.56 4.39 1.74
C ILE A 62 9.88 5.06 1.37
N TYR A 63 10.91 4.88 2.19
CA TYR A 63 12.25 5.36 1.84
C TYR A 63 12.91 4.43 0.83
N VAL A 64 13.39 4.98 -0.28
CA VAL A 64 14.03 4.22 -1.36
C VAL A 64 15.53 4.49 -1.42
N ASP A 65 16.33 3.43 -1.46
CA ASP A 65 17.79 3.52 -1.54
C ASP A 65 18.31 3.41 -2.99
N PHE A 66 19.07 4.41 -3.40
CA PHE A 66 19.80 4.49 -4.67
C PHE A 66 21.31 4.36 -4.49
N THR A 67 21.82 4.35 -3.25
CA THR A 67 23.27 4.28 -2.98
C THR A 67 23.85 2.92 -3.38
N GLY A 68 23.09 1.84 -3.16
CA GLY A 68 23.52 0.48 -3.48
C GLY A 68 24.70 0.00 -2.66
N GLN A 69 25.01 0.68 -1.56
CA GLN A 69 26.12 0.37 -0.65
C GLN A 69 25.61 0.25 0.78
N PRO A 70 26.25 -0.57 1.62
CA PRO A 70 25.94 -0.63 3.03
C PRO A 70 26.10 0.73 3.72
N GLY A 71 25.11 1.10 4.54
CA GLY A 71 25.11 2.35 5.29
C GLY A 71 23.71 2.77 5.75
N PRO A 72 23.58 3.98 6.33
CA PRO A 72 22.31 4.43 6.92
C PRO A 72 21.17 4.55 5.90
N SER A 73 21.47 4.85 4.63
CA SER A 73 20.44 4.86 3.56
C SER A 73 19.85 3.47 3.35
N GLN A 74 20.71 2.44 3.27
CA GLN A 74 20.29 1.06 3.13
C GLN A 74 19.48 0.59 4.36
N GLU A 75 19.94 0.96 5.55
CA GLU A 75 19.27 0.64 6.82
C GLU A 75 17.83 1.19 6.86
N MET A 76 17.63 2.47 6.50
CA MET A 76 16.30 3.08 6.42
C MET A 76 15.39 2.34 5.43
N ALA A 77 15.91 1.97 4.25
CA ALA A 77 15.15 1.22 3.25
C ALA A 77 14.79 -0.20 3.71
N HIS A 78 15.70 -0.90 4.39
CA HIS A 78 15.42 -2.20 5.02
C HIS A 78 14.35 -2.10 6.11
N ALA A 79 14.46 -1.09 6.97
CA ALA A 79 13.52 -0.89 8.06
C ALA A 79 12.11 -0.60 7.54
N CYS A 80 11.95 0.19 6.47
CA CYS A 80 10.66 0.36 5.81
C CYS A 80 10.09 -0.99 5.32
N VAL A 81 10.88 -1.82 4.62
CA VAL A 81 10.41 -3.14 4.17
C VAL A 81 9.99 -4.03 5.34
N ARG A 82 10.79 -4.08 6.41
CA ARG A 82 10.46 -4.88 7.60
C ARG A 82 9.13 -4.44 8.21
N ARG A 83 8.98 -3.14 8.47
CA ARG A 83 7.76 -2.51 8.99
C ARG A 83 6.56 -2.84 8.10
N ASP A 84 6.72 -2.74 6.79
CA ASP A 84 5.63 -2.94 5.83
C ASP A 84 5.18 -4.39 5.74
N ILE A 85 6.07 -5.37 5.95
CA ILE A 85 5.66 -6.76 6.06
C ILE A 85 5.05 -7.08 7.44
N GLU A 86 5.53 -6.46 8.51
CA GLU A 86 4.90 -6.55 9.84
C GLU A 86 3.46 -6.02 9.81
N ALA A 87 3.17 -4.97 9.04
CA ALA A 87 1.81 -4.46 8.86
C ALA A 87 0.81 -5.50 8.32
N TYR A 88 1.26 -6.50 7.55
CA TYR A 88 0.39 -7.59 7.10
C TYR A 88 -0.03 -8.54 8.24
N GLN A 89 0.76 -8.63 9.31
CA GLN A 89 0.40 -9.44 10.47
C GLN A 89 -0.79 -8.84 11.21
N SER A 90 -0.86 -7.50 11.30
CA SER A 90 -2.02 -6.79 11.84
C SER A 90 -3.22 -6.78 10.88
N PHE A 91 -2.95 -6.87 9.57
CA PHE A 91 -3.99 -6.82 8.55
C PHE A 91 -4.90 -8.04 8.51
N LEU A 92 -4.35 -9.24 8.71
CA LEU A 92 -5.14 -10.46 8.69
C LEU A 92 -6.30 -10.42 9.72
N PRO A 93 -6.08 -10.20 11.03
CA PRO A 93 -7.16 -10.12 11.99
C PRO A 93 -8.10 -8.93 11.73
N ALA A 94 -7.59 -7.76 11.32
CA ALA A 94 -8.42 -6.59 10.99
C ALA A 94 -9.39 -6.87 9.83
N ASN A 95 -8.88 -7.51 8.77
CA ASN A 95 -9.68 -7.90 7.62
C ASN A 95 -10.72 -9.00 7.98
N LEU A 96 -10.33 -9.98 8.79
CA LEU A 96 -11.25 -11.02 9.26
C LEU A 96 -12.37 -10.44 10.13
N LEU A 97 -12.06 -9.49 11.02
CA LEU A 97 -13.06 -8.79 11.82
C LEU A 97 -14.10 -8.09 10.93
N LEU A 98 -13.66 -7.30 9.95
CA LEU A 98 -14.56 -6.59 9.04
C LEU A 98 -15.43 -7.56 8.24
N ARG A 99 -14.86 -8.66 7.75
CA ARG A 99 -15.61 -9.70 7.04
C ARG A 99 -16.64 -10.39 7.93
N GLN A 100 -16.28 -10.68 9.18
CA GLN A 100 -17.18 -11.33 10.12
C GLN A 100 -18.34 -10.41 10.50
N LEU A 101 -18.05 -9.15 10.81
CA LEU A 101 -19.07 -8.12 11.07
C LEU A 101 -20.01 -7.98 9.87
N HIS A 102 -19.49 -7.93 8.64
CA HIS A 102 -20.31 -7.89 7.44
C HIS A 102 -21.27 -9.10 7.35
N SER A 103 -20.75 -10.32 7.59
CA SER A 103 -21.53 -11.56 7.57
C SER A 103 -22.66 -11.52 8.62
N TYR A 104 -22.32 -11.19 9.87
CA TYR A 104 -23.26 -11.11 10.98
C TYR A 104 -24.34 -10.06 10.77
N VAL A 105 -23.97 -8.89 10.29
CA VAL A 105 -24.93 -7.85 9.89
C VAL A 105 -25.89 -8.37 8.82
N GLY A 106 -25.40 -9.10 7.82
CA GLY A 106 -26.24 -9.73 6.80
C GLY A 106 -27.24 -10.73 7.38
N GLN A 107 -26.84 -11.50 8.39
CA GLN A 107 -27.73 -12.45 9.08
C GLN A 107 -28.75 -11.73 9.98
N LEU A 108 -28.32 -10.73 10.75
CA LEU A 108 -29.17 -9.98 11.68
C LEU A 108 -30.24 -9.16 10.97
N LYS A 109 -29.96 -8.69 9.74
CA LYS A 109 -30.95 -8.01 8.89
C LYS A 109 -32.19 -8.87 8.55
N ARG A 110 -32.16 -10.18 8.78
CA ARG A 110 -33.35 -11.05 8.62
C ARG A 110 -34.45 -10.75 9.65
N ASN A 111 -34.10 -10.15 10.78
CA ASN A 111 -35.06 -9.72 11.79
C ASN A 111 -35.42 -8.25 11.56
N LEU A 112 -36.71 -7.94 11.34
CA LEU A 112 -37.21 -6.59 11.03
C LEU A 112 -36.78 -5.52 12.05
N ARG A 113 -36.76 -5.85 13.35
CA ARG A 113 -36.33 -4.91 14.40
C ARG A 113 -34.85 -4.58 14.29
N ARG A 114 -34.02 -5.58 14.01
CA ARG A 114 -32.57 -5.41 13.84
C ARG A 114 -32.24 -4.74 12.52
N GLN A 115 -32.98 -5.07 11.47
CA GLN A 115 -32.86 -4.45 10.17
C GLN A 115 -32.99 -2.92 10.26
N ALA A 116 -34.05 -2.42 10.91
CA ALA A 116 -34.26 -0.98 11.05
C ALA A 116 -33.10 -0.28 11.78
N LEU A 117 -32.56 -0.89 12.84
CA LEU A 117 -31.39 -0.37 13.59
C LEU A 117 -30.11 -0.39 12.76
N ILE A 118 -29.88 -1.48 12.03
CA ILE A 118 -28.72 -1.61 11.17
C ILE A 118 -28.79 -0.63 10.01
N GLU A 119 -29.97 -0.44 9.41
CA GLU A 119 -30.18 0.50 8.31
C GLU A 119 -30.11 1.96 8.76
N SER A 120 -30.54 2.30 9.97
CA SER A 120 -30.37 3.66 10.50
C SER A 120 -28.90 4.02 10.69
N GLU A 121 -28.07 3.06 11.05
CA GLU A 121 -26.64 3.27 11.34
C GLU A 121 -25.77 3.11 10.10
N LEU A 122 -26.06 2.13 9.24
CA LEU A 122 -25.34 1.95 7.98
C LEU A 122 -25.78 2.94 6.90
N GLY A 123 -27.05 3.40 6.92
CA GLY A 123 -27.67 4.48 6.14
C GLY A 123 -27.25 4.66 4.67
N GLY A 124 -28.17 4.47 3.72
CA GLY A 124 -28.09 5.01 2.34
C GLY A 124 -26.94 4.54 1.45
N GLU A 125 -26.74 5.21 0.29
CA GLU A 125 -25.55 5.06 -0.57
C GLU A 125 -24.31 5.51 0.20
N THR A 126 -23.66 4.57 0.88
CA THR A 126 -22.39 4.79 1.57
C THR A 126 -21.23 4.46 0.65
N SER A 127 -20.24 5.34 0.59
CA SER A 127 -18.96 4.98 0.00
C SER A 127 -18.36 3.80 0.79
N GLY A 128 -17.60 2.94 0.10
CA GLY A 128 -16.97 1.75 0.72
C GLY A 128 -16.24 2.05 2.04
N PRO A 129 -15.44 3.13 2.14
CA PRO A 129 -14.81 3.53 3.40
C PRO A 129 -15.78 3.78 4.56
N HIS A 130 -16.85 4.56 4.32
CA HIS A 130 -17.84 4.85 5.36
C HIS A 130 -18.64 3.60 5.74
N TYR A 131 -18.87 2.70 4.79
CA TYR A 131 -19.48 1.41 5.09
C TYR A 131 -18.64 0.59 6.08
N LEU A 132 -17.35 0.42 5.82
CA LEU A 132 -16.43 -0.30 6.72
C LEU A 132 -16.32 0.38 8.10
N GLN A 133 -16.27 1.71 8.13
CA GLN A 133 -16.26 2.47 9.37
C GLN A 133 -17.53 2.24 10.21
N ARG A 134 -18.70 2.31 9.56
CA ARG A 134 -19.99 2.11 10.23
C ARG A 134 -20.15 0.66 10.71
N LEU A 135 -19.65 -0.33 9.97
CA LEU A 135 -19.59 -1.73 10.45
C LEU A 135 -18.87 -1.85 11.80
N LEU A 136 -17.72 -1.18 11.96
CA LEU A 136 -16.98 -1.20 13.22
C LEU A 136 -17.72 -0.47 14.34
N ARG A 137 -18.50 0.58 14.02
CA ARG A 137 -19.35 1.25 15.00
C ARG A 137 -20.53 0.38 15.46
N LEU A 138 -21.12 -0.42 14.56
CA LEU A 138 -22.20 -1.35 14.91
C LEU A 138 -21.79 -2.32 16.03
N ARG A 139 -20.51 -2.72 16.07
CA ARG A 139 -19.95 -3.56 17.14
C ARG A 139 -20.18 -2.95 18.53
N ASN A 140 -20.08 -1.63 18.64
CA ASN A 140 -20.16 -0.90 19.90
C ASN A 140 -21.60 -0.43 20.21
N LEU A 141 -22.58 -0.75 19.36
CA LEU A 141 -23.98 -0.39 19.63
C LEU A 141 -24.57 -1.35 20.67
N PRO A 142 -24.98 -0.86 21.86
CA PRO A 142 -25.47 -1.73 22.94
C PRO A 142 -26.63 -2.63 22.52
N ALA A 143 -27.48 -2.14 21.61
CA ALA A 143 -28.62 -2.90 21.11
C ALA A 143 -28.20 -4.13 20.28
N LEU A 144 -27.09 -4.09 19.56
CA LEU A 144 -26.62 -5.17 18.68
C LEU A 144 -25.46 -5.98 19.25
N GLN A 145 -24.72 -5.42 20.20
CA GLN A 145 -23.54 -6.05 20.79
C GLN A 145 -23.83 -7.47 21.29
N ALA A 146 -24.91 -7.65 22.06
CA ALA A 146 -25.28 -8.97 22.58
C ALA A 146 -25.57 -10.00 21.47
N ASP A 147 -26.18 -9.57 20.35
CA ASP A 147 -26.43 -10.49 19.23
C ASP A 147 -25.14 -10.85 18.49
N LEU A 148 -24.24 -9.88 18.31
CA LEU A 148 -22.95 -10.09 17.65
C LEU A 148 -22.07 -11.04 18.47
N GLU A 149 -22.01 -10.85 19.79
CA GLU A 149 -21.29 -11.74 20.70
C GLU A 149 -21.94 -13.14 20.73
N ALA A 150 -23.27 -13.23 20.72
CA ALA A 150 -23.96 -14.52 20.65
C ALA A 150 -23.68 -15.28 19.34
N GLN A 151 -23.65 -14.59 18.19
CA GLN A 151 -23.27 -15.19 16.91
C GLN A 151 -21.79 -15.63 16.92
N ALA A 152 -20.91 -14.81 17.49
CA ALA A 152 -19.50 -15.19 17.66
C ALA A 152 -19.35 -16.45 18.51
N ARG A 153 -20.07 -16.53 19.63
CA ARG A 153 -20.07 -17.71 20.50
C ARG A 153 -20.55 -18.97 19.78
N GLN A 154 -21.62 -18.88 19.00
CA GLN A 154 -22.11 -20.01 18.20
C GLN A 154 -21.08 -20.51 17.18
N ASP A 155 -20.36 -19.60 16.53
CA ASP A 155 -19.30 -19.98 15.59
C ASP A 155 -18.07 -20.55 16.32
N ILE A 156 -17.74 -20.05 17.52
CA ILE A 156 -16.71 -20.66 18.38
C ILE A 156 -17.11 -22.10 18.74
N ASP A 157 -18.34 -22.30 19.24
CA ASP A 157 -18.82 -23.63 19.62
C ASP A 157 -18.75 -24.60 18.44
N ARG A 158 -19.13 -24.14 17.23
CA ARG A 158 -18.99 -24.94 16.00
C ARG A 158 -17.53 -25.29 15.70
N ILE A 159 -16.61 -24.35 15.82
CA ILE A 159 -15.17 -24.60 15.63
C ILE A 159 -14.69 -25.67 16.62
N PHE A 160 -15.12 -25.60 17.88
CA PHE A 160 -14.77 -26.61 18.88
C PHE A 160 -15.34 -27.98 18.53
N GLU A 161 -16.61 -28.06 18.14
CA GLU A 161 -17.25 -29.30 17.71
C GLU A 161 -16.53 -29.94 16.53
N GLU A 162 -16.14 -29.16 15.52
CA GLU A 162 -15.42 -29.64 14.34
C GLU A 162 -13.97 -30.05 14.62
N ASN A 163 -13.36 -29.55 15.69
CA ASN A 163 -11.97 -29.87 16.09
C ASN A 163 -11.88 -30.88 17.24
N ARG A 164 -13.00 -31.47 17.66
CA ARG A 164 -12.98 -32.59 18.61
C ARG A 164 -12.30 -33.80 18.00
N ASP A 165 -11.68 -34.61 18.87
CA ASP A 165 -11.14 -35.89 18.46
C ASP A 165 -12.29 -36.83 18.05
N PRO A 166 -12.31 -37.33 16.80
CA PRO A 166 -13.37 -38.21 16.34
C PRO A 166 -13.35 -39.58 17.02
N GLU A 167 -12.20 -40.04 17.53
CA GLU A 167 -12.04 -41.31 18.23
C GLU A 167 -12.32 -41.19 19.74
N ASP A 168 -12.03 -40.03 20.34
CA ASP A 168 -12.38 -39.71 21.74
C ASP A 168 -12.98 -38.29 21.89
N PRO A 169 -14.29 -38.12 21.66
CA PRO A 169 -14.97 -36.82 21.76
C PRO A 169 -14.92 -36.15 23.15
N THR A 170 -14.53 -36.90 24.18
CA THR A 170 -14.39 -36.40 25.56
C THR A 170 -13.00 -35.86 25.86
N SER A 171 -12.00 -36.19 25.04
CA SER A 171 -10.65 -35.68 25.14
C SER A 171 -10.61 -34.18 24.79
N THR A 172 -10.08 -33.39 25.72
CA THR A 172 -9.84 -31.94 25.53
C THR A 172 -8.47 -31.64 24.93
N LEU A 173 -7.65 -32.66 24.65
CA LEU A 173 -6.28 -32.46 24.15
C LEU A 173 -6.26 -31.75 22.80
N ALA A 174 -7.22 -32.06 21.91
CA ALA A 174 -7.33 -31.45 20.59
C ALA A 174 -7.80 -29.98 20.66
N THR A 175 -8.67 -29.65 21.62
CA THR A 175 -9.27 -28.31 21.76
C THR A 175 -8.47 -27.38 22.68
N ARG A 176 -7.60 -27.93 23.54
CA ARG A 176 -6.80 -27.16 24.50
C ARG A 176 -6.03 -25.97 23.89
N PRO A 177 -5.36 -26.09 22.73
CA PRO A 177 -4.71 -24.92 22.12
C PRO A 177 -5.69 -23.79 21.76
N LEU A 178 -6.94 -24.15 21.39
CA LEU A 178 -8.00 -23.18 21.09
C LEU A 178 -8.50 -22.50 22.37
N GLU A 179 -8.63 -23.25 23.46
CA GLU A 179 -9.01 -22.72 24.79
C GLU A 179 -7.96 -21.71 25.29
N GLU A 180 -6.68 -22.02 25.13
CA GLU A 180 -5.57 -21.13 25.52
C GLU A 180 -5.60 -19.81 24.73
N LEU A 181 -5.97 -19.84 23.44
CA LEU A 181 -6.14 -18.63 22.62
C LEU A 181 -7.32 -17.78 23.09
N LEU A 182 -8.44 -18.41 23.47
CA LEU A 182 -9.63 -17.72 23.97
C LEU A 182 -9.45 -17.14 25.37
N ALA A 183 -8.66 -17.77 26.24
CA ALA A 183 -8.44 -17.32 27.61
C ALA A 183 -7.90 -15.88 27.73
N SER A 184 -7.28 -15.37 26.66
CA SER A 184 -6.72 -14.02 26.57
C SER A 184 -7.57 -13.03 25.76
N ALA A 185 -8.79 -13.44 25.34
CA ALA A 185 -9.69 -12.60 24.56
C ALA A 185 -10.62 -11.79 25.47
N GLU A 186 -10.86 -10.53 25.14
CA GLU A 186 -11.74 -9.63 25.90
C GLU A 186 -13.22 -9.79 25.55
N SER A 187 -13.54 -10.39 24.39
CA SER A 187 -14.90 -10.67 23.94
C SER A 187 -14.96 -11.93 23.07
N ASP A 188 -16.14 -12.50 22.86
CA ASP A 188 -16.34 -13.69 22.01
C ASP A 188 -16.00 -13.35 20.56
N LEU A 189 -16.42 -12.18 20.06
CA LEU A 189 -16.05 -11.73 18.72
C LEU A 189 -14.53 -11.59 18.57
N GLY A 190 -13.86 -11.02 19.57
CA GLY A 190 -12.39 -10.92 19.59
C GLY A 190 -11.73 -12.30 19.62
N GLY A 191 -12.26 -13.23 20.42
CA GLY A 191 -11.82 -14.62 20.51
C GLY A 191 -11.96 -15.36 19.19
N LEU A 192 -13.12 -15.24 18.54
CA LEU A 192 -13.38 -15.82 17.23
C LEU A 192 -12.38 -15.31 16.18
N VAL A 193 -12.13 -14.01 16.11
CA VAL A 193 -11.15 -13.45 15.15
C VAL A 193 -9.75 -14.02 15.40
N ARG A 194 -9.36 -14.25 16.65
CA ARG A 194 -8.09 -14.92 16.99
C ARG A 194 -8.06 -16.36 16.50
N LEU A 195 -9.11 -17.13 16.73
CA LEU A 195 -9.23 -18.51 16.24
C LEU A 195 -9.19 -18.57 14.71
N LEU A 196 -9.89 -17.67 14.01
CA LEU A 196 -9.87 -17.60 12.55
C LEU A 196 -8.50 -17.20 12.00
N THR A 197 -7.79 -16.31 12.70
CA THR A 197 -6.42 -15.90 12.35
C THR A 197 -5.46 -17.08 12.51
N GLU A 198 -5.60 -17.83 13.59
CA GLU A 198 -4.84 -19.05 13.87
C GLU A 198 -5.07 -20.13 12.80
N GLY A 199 -6.32 -20.40 12.44
CA GLY A 199 -6.67 -21.34 11.37
C GLY A 199 -6.18 -20.90 9.98
N GLN A 200 -5.80 -19.63 9.82
CA GLN A 200 -5.28 -19.05 8.58
C GLN A 200 -3.80 -18.64 8.69
N ARG A 201 -3.00 -19.33 9.52
CA ARG A 201 -1.55 -19.08 9.64
C ARG A 201 -0.82 -19.00 8.29
N ASP A 202 -1.20 -19.83 7.33
CA ASP A 202 -0.62 -19.83 5.98
C ASP A 202 -0.97 -18.57 5.16
N ALA A 203 -2.05 -17.87 5.49
CA ALA A 203 -2.41 -16.61 4.84
C ALA A 203 -1.32 -15.54 5.02
N THR A 204 -0.65 -15.51 6.18
CA THR A 204 0.49 -14.62 6.41
C THR A 204 1.64 -14.92 5.45
N GLN A 205 1.93 -16.21 5.19
CA GLN A 205 2.94 -16.60 4.21
C GLN A 205 2.54 -16.20 2.78
N ASN A 206 1.26 -16.33 2.45
CA ASN A 206 0.72 -15.89 1.17
C ASN A 206 0.82 -14.37 0.99
N PHE A 207 0.61 -13.58 2.04
CA PHE A 207 0.83 -12.13 2.00
C PHE A 207 2.30 -11.77 1.80
N VAL A 208 3.23 -12.45 2.48
CA VAL A 208 4.67 -12.27 2.23
C VAL A 208 5.00 -12.62 0.78
N ARG A 209 4.41 -13.69 0.24
CA ARG A 209 4.57 -14.08 -1.16
C ARG A 209 4.05 -13.02 -2.13
N TRP A 210 2.85 -12.52 -1.88
CA TRP A 210 2.27 -11.42 -2.64
C TRP A 210 3.17 -10.19 -2.62
N TYR A 211 3.67 -9.82 -1.44
CA TYR A 211 4.50 -8.65 -1.21
C TYR A 211 5.78 -8.67 -2.06
N TRP A 212 6.57 -9.75 -2.00
CA TRP A 212 7.81 -9.80 -2.80
C TRP A 212 7.53 -9.98 -4.29
N SER A 213 6.46 -10.68 -4.66
CA SER A 213 6.08 -10.91 -6.06
C SER A 213 5.63 -9.62 -6.76
N SER A 214 4.72 -8.87 -6.12
CA SER A 214 4.20 -7.61 -6.66
C SER A 214 5.21 -6.47 -6.52
N GLY A 215 6.05 -6.46 -5.48
CA GLY A 215 7.15 -5.51 -5.34
C GLY A 215 8.32 -5.76 -6.30
N GLY A 216 8.29 -6.86 -7.06
CA GLY A 216 9.23 -7.14 -8.14
C GLY A 216 10.59 -7.68 -7.70
N LEU A 217 10.68 -8.35 -6.54
CA LEU A 217 11.95 -8.84 -5.99
C LEU A 217 12.70 -9.81 -6.94
N THR A 218 11.95 -10.58 -7.74
CA THR A 218 12.51 -11.54 -8.71
C THR A 218 12.44 -11.04 -10.15
N ARG A 219 12.12 -9.76 -10.36
CA ARG A 219 11.95 -9.14 -11.69
C ARG A 219 13.09 -8.16 -11.96
N ALA A 220 13.35 -7.87 -13.23
CA ALA A 220 14.33 -6.85 -13.60
C ALA A 220 13.79 -5.43 -13.36
N GLU A 221 12.47 -5.32 -13.26
CA GLU A 221 11.69 -4.11 -13.14
C GLU A 221 10.84 -4.13 -11.87
N GLY A 222 11.30 -3.45 -10.83
CA GLY A 222 10.72 -3.57 -9.50
C GLY A 222 11.17 -2.49 -8.52
N LEU A 223 10.48 -2.45 -7.39
CA LEU A 223 10.79 -1.56 -6.28
C LEU A 223 11.68 -2.26 -5.24
N LEU A 224 11.52 -3.58 -5.08
CA LEU A 224 12.28 -4.37 -4.12
C LEU A 224 13.57 -4.91 -4.71
N ARG A 225 14.62 -4.91 -3.89
CA ARG A 225 15.89 -5.58 -4.16
C ARG A 225 16.28 -6.42 -2.95
N GLY A 226 16.93 -7.55 -3.21
CA GLY A 226 17.42 -8.47 -2.18
C GLY A 226 17.44 -9.90 -2.69
N GLN A 227 17.75 -10.83 -1.80
CA GLN A 227 17.75 -12.26 -2.08
C GLN A 227 16.45 -12.90 -1.59
N LEU A 228 15.76 -13.64 -2.45
CA LEU A 228 14.44 -14.22 -2.15
C LEU A 228 14.42 -15.06 -0.86
N LYS A 229 15.47 -15.85 -0.60
CA LYS A 229 15.57 -16.72 0.59
C LYS A 229 15.96 -15.97 1.86
N TYR A 230 16.48 -14.74 1.76
CA TYR A 230 17.00 -13.98 2.90
C TYR A 230 16.21 -12.69 3.07
N ARG A 231 15.09 -12.78 3.78
CA ARG A 231 14.18 -11.63 3.99
C ARG A 231 14.86 -10.40 4.62
N SER A 232 15.87 -10.62 5.47
CA SER A 232 16.68 -9.53 6.03
C SER A 232 17.45 -8.71 4.99
N SER A 233 17.67 -9.27 3.79
CA SER A 233 18.33 -8.58 2.67
C SER A 233 17.37 -7.76 1.80
N TRP A 234 16.06 -7.76 2.09
CA TRP A 234 15.09 -7.03 1.28
C TRP A 234 15.08 -5.56 1.63
N GLN A 235 15.20 -4.70 0.63
CA GLN A 235 15.13 -3.25 0.75
C GLN A 235 14.36 -2.66 -0.43
N TYR A 236 13.79 -1.47 -0.22
CA TYR A 236 13.29 -0.67 -1.31
C TYR A 236 14.45 -0.01 -2.06
N ALA A 237 14.70 -0.45 -3.29
CA ALA A 237 15.73 0.08 -4.17
C ALA A 237 15.24 -0.02 -5.62
N PRO A 238 14.57 1.04 -6.13
CA PRO A 238 14.00 1.06 -7.48
C PRO A 238 15.01 0.69 -8.56
N THR A 239 14.55 -0.05 -9.57
CA THR A 239 15.35 -0.34 -10.77
C THR A 239 15.37 0.85 -11.73
N ASN A 240 16.25 0.81 -12.74
CA ASN A 240 16.35 1.88 -13.74
C ASN A 240 15.03 2.04 -14.50
N ASP A 241 14.42 0.94 -14.90
CA ASP A 241 13.20 0.96 -15.70
C ASP A 241 12.02 1.53 -14.90
N LEU A 242 11.89 1.15 -13.62
CA LEU A 242 10.90 1.75 -12.73
C LEU A 242 11.14 3.26 -12.58
N LEU A 243 12.39 3.69 -12.36
CA LEU A 243 12.73 5.10 -12.25
C LEU A 243 12.39 5.88 -13.54
N ALA A 244 12.68 5.31 -14.72
CA ALA A 244 12.34 5.92 -16.01
C ALA A 244 10.82 6.07 -16.19
N VAL A 245 10.05 5.04 -15.84
CA VAL A 245 8.57 5.07 -15.89
C VAL A 245 8.01 6.14 -14.95
N LEU A 246 8.55 6.26 -13.73
CA LEU A 246 8.12 7.26 -12.76
C LEU A 246 8.38 8.70 -13.25
N VAL A 247 9.54 8.95 -13.88
CA VAL A 247 9.85 10.26 -14.49
C VAL A 247 8.87 10.57 -15.63
N GLN A 248 8.58 9.61 -16.50
CA GLN A 248 7.61 9.78 -17.59
C GLN A 248 6.20 10.07 -17.06
N LEU A 249 5.78 9.32 -16.04
CA LEU A 249 4.48 9.49 -15.41
C LEU A 249 4.33 10.89 -14.78
N ALA A 250 5.36 11.33 -14.06
CA ALA A 250 5.41 12.66 -13.48
C ALA A 250 5.28 13.75 -14.55
N ALA A 251 5.98 13.60 -15.69
CA ALA A 251 5.95 14.60 -16.76
C ALA A 251 4.57 14.71 -17.41
N ALA A 252 3.93 13.56 -17.70
CA ALA A 252 2.60 13.56 -18.26
C ALA A 252 1.57 14.21 -17.33
N ARG A 253 1.64 13.92 -16.02
CA ARG A 253 0.70 14.48 -15.05
C ARG A 253 0.89 15.99 -14.87
N LEU A 254 2.12 16.44 -14.71
CA LEU A 254 2.43 17.86 -14.49
C LEU A 254 2.20 18.70 -15.75
N SER A 255 2.34 18.10 -16.95
CA SER A 255 1.97 18.76 -18.20
C SER A 255 0.46 18.94 -18.30
N ASN A 256 -0.35 17.93 -17.98
CA ASN A 256 -1.81 18.01 -18.03
C ASN A 256 -2.40 19.05 -17.06
N ASN A 257 -1.84 19.20 -15.85
CA ASN A 257 -2.32 20.17 -14.87
C ASN A 257 -2.11 21.64 -15.28
N ARG A 258 -1.23 21.92 -16.27
CA ARG A 258 -0.99 23.29 -16.78
C ARG A 258 -1.90 23.70 -17.93
N HIS A 259 -2.60 22.76 -18.56
CA HIS A 259 -3.51 23.00 -19.69
C HIS A 259 -4.91 23.49 -19.25
N GLY A 260 -5.07 23.90 -17.99
CA GLY A 260 -6.35 24.37 -17.44
C GLY A 260 -6.67 25.85 -17.65
N HIS A 261 -5.78 26.68 -18.22
CA HIS A 261 -6.00 28.14 -18.28
C HIS A 261 -5.86 28.83 -19.64
N ASN A 262 -5.15 28.29 -20.64
CA ASN A 262 -5.09 28.92 -21.96
C ASN A 262 -5.10 27.84 -23.04
N GLY A 263 -6.11 27.87 -23.92
CA GLY A 263 -6.36 26.89 -24.97
C GLY A 263 -5.41 27.00 -26.15
N GLU A 264 -4.13 26.66 -25.96
CA GLU A 264 -3.20 26.38 -27.05
C GLU A 264 -2.76 24.91 -27.00
N GLU A 265 -3.18 24.14 -28.00
CA GLU A 265 -2.87 22.72 -28.21
C GLU A 265 -1.42 22.49 -28.67
N GLN A 266 -0.43 22.93 -27.88
CA GLN A 266 0.97 22.53 -28.08
C GLN A 266 1.39 21.58 -26.97
N ALA A 267 0.91 20.34 -27.09
CA ALA A 267 1.19 19.22 -26.21
C ALA A 267 2.63 18.71 -26.35
N GLY A 268 3.61 19.52 -25.92
CA GLY A 268 4.98 19.08 -25.70
C GLY A 268 5.13 18.51 -24.29
N LEU A 269 5.59 17.26 -24.16
CA LEU A 269 6.00 16.70 -22.87
C LEU A 269 7.17 17.52 -22.31
N MET A 270 6.89 18.35 -21.31
CA MET A 270 7.87 19.31 -20.78
C MET A 270 8.81 18.67 -19.76
N SER A 271 10.01 19.26 -19.67
CA SER A 271 10.99 18.95 -18.65
C SER A 271 10.48 19.32 -17.25
N ILE A 272 10.67 18.45 -16.25
CA ILE A 272 10.16 18.64 -14.88
C ILE A 272 11.27 19.12 -13.95
N ARG A 273 11.00 20.07 -13.05
CA ARG A 273 11.95 20.41 -11.98
C ARG A 273 12.11 19.24 -11.01
N LEU A 274 13.33 19.00 -10.54
CA LEU A 274 13.61 17.92 -9.59
C LEU A 274 12.71 17.97 -8.34
N GLN A 275 12.48 19.16 -7.78
CA GLN A 275 11.63 19.34 -6.60
C GLN A 275 10.17 18.93 -6.85
N ASP A 276 9.64 19.22 -8.04
CA ASP A 276 8.27 18.84 -8.41
C ASP A 276 8.18 17.32 -8.60
N PHE A 277 9.25 16.68 -9.09
CA PHE A 277 9.34 15.22 -9.19
C PHE A 277 9.38 14.55 -7.82
N LEU A 278 10.22 15.02 -6.90
CA LEU A 278 10.29 14.49 -5.53
C LEU A 278 8.95 14.64 -4.79
N ARG A 279 8.31 15.80 -4.92
CA ARG A 279 6.97 16.04 -4.37
C ARG A 279 5.93 15.11 -4.98
N PHE A 280 5.97 14.91 -6.29
CA PHE A 280 5.08 13.97 -6.97
C PHE A 280 5.25 12.54 -6.44
N LEU A 281 6.48 12.07 -6.25
CA LEU A 281 6.77 10.75 -5.71
C LEU A 281 6.20 10.58 -4.30
N ASP A 282 6.38 11.57 -3.45
CA ASP A 282 5.89 11.59 -2.07
C ASP A 282 4.36 11.68 -2.00
N GLU A 283 3.75 12.68 -2.61
CA GLU A 283 2.29 12.89 -2.53
C GLU A 283 1.50 11.75 -3.18
N ARG A 284 1.98 11.23 -4.31
CA ARG A 284 1.27 10.17 -5.05
C ARG A 284 1.50 8.79 -4.42
N PHE A 285 2.75 8.46 -4.13
CA PHE A 285 3.16 7.09 -3.80
C PHE A 285 3.69 6.92 -2.38
N GLY A 286 3.97 8.01 -1.67
CA GLY A 286 4.64 7.98 -0.37
C GLY A 286 6.14 7.70 -0.47
N LEU A 287 6.74 7.80 -1.67
CA LEU A 287 8.16 7.50 -1.87
C LEU A 287 9.04 8.67 -1.39
N LEU A 288 9.99 8.38 -0.50
CA LEU A 288 10.95 9.33 0.06
C LEU A 288 12.36 9.05 -0.47
N VAL A 289 13.04 10.10 -0.90
CA VAL A 289 14.42 10.02 -1.43
C VAL A 289 15.38 10.93 -0.66
N ASP A 290 14.93 12.15 -0.38
CA ASP A 290 15.74 13.28 0.06
C ASP A 290 15.66 13.56 1.56
N ARG A 291 14.87 12.78 2.30
CA ARG A 291 14.72 12.90 3.75
C ARG A 291 14.47 11.55 4.43
N PRO A 292 14.89 11.39 5.68
CA PRO A 292 14.67 10.16 6.43
C PRO A 292 13.18 9.92 6.73
N PRO A 293 12.70 8.66 6.72
CA PRO A 293 11.37 8.31 7.19
C PRO A 293 11.36 8.28 8.74
N SER A 294 10.18 8.46 9.35
CA SER A 294 10.01 8.17 10.79
C SER A 294 10.28 6.67 11.08
N PRO A 295 10.95 6.32 12.19
CA PRO A 295 11.41 7.17 13.29
C PRO A 295 12.84 7.70 13.16
N PHE A 296 13.50 7.54 12.01
CA PHE A 296 14.91 7.90 11.83
C PHE A 296 15.10 9.42 11.94
N VAL A 297 15.85 9.83 12.96
CA VAL A 297 16.16 11.23 13.27
C VAL A 297 17.63 11.37 13.57
N GLY A 298 18.22 12.50 13.18
CA GLY A 298 19.63 12.79 13.42
C GLY A 298 20.36 13.27 12.18
N ALA A 299 21.54 13.86 12.41
CA ALA A 299 22.37 14.40 11.35
C ALA A 299 22.87 13.30 10.39
N GLU A 300 23.16 12.10 10.90
CA GLU A 300 23.64 10.97 10.10
C GLU A 300 22.62 10.50 9.05
N TYR A 301 21.35 10.33 9.43
CA TYR A 301 20.28 9.91 8.52
C TYR A 301 19.92 11.02 7.53
N SER A 302 19.99 12.28 7.97
CA SER A 302 19.81 13.44 7.09
C SER A 302 20.92 13.53 6.04
N ALA A 303 22.18 13.33 6.44
CA ALA A 303 23.32 13.28 5.52
C ALA A 303 23.23 12.09 4.56
N ALA A 304 22.79 10.92 5.05
CA ALA A 304 22.57 9.75 4.22
C ALA A 304 21.46 9.96 3.18
N ALA A 305 20.36 10.62 3.54
CA ALA A 305 19.30 10.97 2.60
C ALA A 305 19.77 11.96 1.53
N GLN A 306 20.63 12.92 1.90
CA GLN A 306 21.26 13.80 0.91
C GLN A 306 22.19 13.03 -0.05
N GLU A 307 22.99 12.10 0.45
CA GLU A 307 23.84 11.27 -0.42
C GLU A 307 23.01 10.34 -1.31
N ASN A 308 21.89 9.83 -0.79
CA ASN A 308 20.93 9.06 -1.55
C ASN A 308 20.32 9.87 -2.71
N LEU A 309 19.95 11.13 -2.45
CA LEU A 309 19.52 12.05 -3.51
C LEU A 309 20.62 12.26 -4.56
N ARG A 310 21.88 12.47 -4.15
CA ARG A 310 23.01 12.57 -5.10
C ARG A 310 23.18 11.29 -5.91
N ALA A 311 23.03 10.12 -5.29
CA ALA A 311 23.09 8.83 -5.98
C ALA A 311 21.96 8.69 -7.01
N MET A 312 20.72 9.07 -6.67
CA MET A 312 19.61 9.10 -7.62
C MET A 312 19.92 10.02 -8.81
N LEU A 313 20.46 11.22 -8.55
CA LEU A 313 20.82 12.17 -9.60
C LEU A 313 21.90 11.64 -10.53
N ARG A 314 22.96 11.02 -9.99
CA ARG A 314 24.00 10.35 -10.81
C ARG A 314 23.38 9.28 -11.70
N ARG A 315 22.46 8.49 -11.17
CA ARG A 315 21.75 7.43 -11.91
C ARG A 315 20.87 7.98 -13.03
N LEU A 316 20.09 9.02 -12.75
CA LEU A 316 19.30 9.73 -13.76
C LEU A 316 20.16 10.33 -14.88
N ARG A 317 21.34 10.88 -14.55
CA ARG A 317 22.32 11.36 -15.54
C ARG A 317 22.84 10.23 -16.41
N GLN A 318 23.23 9.09 -15.82
CA GLN A 318 23.69 7.90 -16.54
C GLN A 318 22.62 7.34 -17.49
N MET A 319 21.34 7.47 -17.12
CA MET A 319 20.20 7.07 -17.96
C MET A 319 19.90 8.07 -19.10
N GLY A 320 20.60 9.20 -19.18
CA GLY A 320 20.35 10.25 -20.18
C GLY A 320 19.09 11.07 -19.93
N ILE A 321 18.53 11.04 -18.71
CA ILE A 321 17.33 11.81 -18.34
C ILE A 321 17.66 13.29 -18.11
N PHE A 322 18.91 13.64 -17.83
CA PHE A 322 19.40 15.01 -17.75
C PHE A 322 20.08 15.42 -19.07
N ARG A 323 19.72 16.59 -19.60
CA ARG A 323 20.48 17.23 -20.71
C ARG A 323 21.41 18.34 -20.22
N ASP A 324 21.07 19.02 -19.12
CA ASP A 324 21.88 20.12 -18.58
C ASP A 324 22.82 19.64 -17.45
N LEU A 325 24.09 20.04 -17.55
CA LEU A 325 25.17 19.79 -16.59
C LEU A 325 25.15 20.76 -15.39
N SER A 326 24.04 21.46 -15.15
CA SER A 326 23.97 22.48 -14.08
C SER A 326 24.02 21.83 -12.70
N ASP A 327 24.90 22.35 -11.83
CA ASP A 327 25.04 21.90 -10.44
C ASP A 327 23.99 22.50 -9.48
N ASP A 328 23.15 23.43 -9.95
CA ASP A 328 22.10 24.05 -9.14
C ASP A 328 20.83 23.20 -9.08
N PHE A 329 20.47 22.76 -7.86
CA PHE A 329 19.26 21.98 -7.56
C PHE A 329 17.96 22.68 -7.97
N THR A 330 17.93 24.01 -8.04
CA THR A 330 16.74 24.78 -8.40
C THR A 330 16.52 24.89 -9.90
N VAL A 331 17.58 24.64 -10.70
CA VAL A 331 17.59 24.80 -12.16
C VAL A 331 17.54 23.46 -12.89
N GLN A 332 17.89 22.35 -12.22
CA GLN A 332 17.90 21.01 -12.79
C GLN A 332 16.52 20.54 -13.28
N ARG A 333 16.45 20.18 -14.56
CA ARG A 333 15.23 19.67 -15.21
C ARG A 333 15.41 18.24 -15.74
N LEU A 334 14.41 17.41 -15.50
CA LEU A 334 14.30 16.03 -15.95
C LEU A 334 13.61 15.97 -17.31
N HIS A 335 14.20 15.28 -18.28
CA HIS A 335 13.62 15.05 -19.60
C HIS A 335 13.16 13.60 -19.73
N PRO A 336 11.85 13.35 -19.92
CA PRO A 336 11.36 12.00 -20.16
C PRO A 336 11.96 11.41 -21.44
N PRO A 337 12.38 10.14 -21.45
CA PRO A 337 13.03 9.49 -22.60
C PRO A 337 12.28 9.64 -23.95
N TYR A 338 10.95 9.73 -23.93
CA TYR A 338 10.11 9.86 -25.14
C TYR A 338 9.49 11.25 -25.32
N ALA A 339 9.93 12.26 -24.58
CA ALA A 339 9.39 13.62 -24.70
C ALA A 339 9.78 14.33 -26.01
N ALA A 340 10.95 14.00 -26.58
CA ALA A 340 11.52 14.73 -27.71
C ALA A 340 11.00 14.29 -29.09
N THR A 341 10.44 13.08 -29.22
CA THR A 341 10.02 12.54 -30.52
C THR A 341 8.78 13.25 -31.08
N SER A 342 8.02 13.95 -30.24
CA SER A 342 6.85 14.73 -30.67
C SER A 342 7.20 16.02 -31.43
N VAL A 343 8.44 16.51 -31.33
CA VAL A 343 8.83 17.81 -31.92
C VAL A 343 9.40 17.64 -33.33
N LEU A 344 9.96 16.47 -33.65
CA LEU A 344 10.62 16.22 -34.93
C LEU A 344 9.66 15.77 -36.06
N THR A 345 8.42 15.43 -35.74
CA THR A 345 7.40 15.05 -36.75
C THR A 345 6.52 16.23 -37.21
N SER A 346 6.75 17.45 -36.72
CA SER A 346 6.03 18.66 -37.18
C SER A 346 6.72 19.41 -38.32
N HIS A 347 7.84 18.89 -38.83
CA HIS A 347 8.59 19.49 -39.93
C HIS A 347 8.97 18.45 -40.97
N TYR A 348 8.00 17.70 -41.51
CA TYR A 348 8.09 17.09 -42.85
C TYR A 348 6.69 16.92 -43.43
#